data_AF-A0A6I1ZJB3-F1
#
_entry.id   AF-A0A6I1ZJB3-F1
#
_cell.length_a   1.000
_cell.length_b   1.000
_cell.length_c   1.000
_cell.angle_alpha   90.00
_cell.angle_beta   90.00
_cell.angle_gamma   90.00
#
_symmetry.space_group_name_H-M   'P 1'
#
loop_
_entity.id
_entity.type
_entity.pdbx_description
1 polymer ?
#
loop_
_entity_poly.entity_id
_entity_poly.type
_entity_poly.pdbx_seq_one_letter_code
_entity_poly.pdbx_strand_id
1 'polypeptide(L)'
;FSIEGLDMVQFGPCDFSVNTGRAGKMHSPEIQRQQKDIIELALKKGVHPRVELDDFEKAREFIEMGVRHFCIGWDLMTIYQWCRKHGEGLHRLLGE
;
A
#
# COMPACT_ATOMS: atom_id res chain seq x y z
N PHE A 1 -8.75 -18.09 -4.54
CA PHE A 1 -9.59 -17.31 -5.46
C PHE A 1 -10.46 -18.23 -6.32
N SER A 2 -11.36 -19.00 -5.69
CA SER A 2 -12.26 -19.94 -6.40
C SER A 2 -13.72 -19.73 -5.96
N ILE A 3 -13.99 -18.60 -5.33
CA ILE A 3 -15.33 -18.22 -4.87
C ILE A 3 -15.99 -17.51 -6.05
N GLU A 4 -17.17 -17.99 -6.44
CA GLU A 4 -17.98 -17.35 -7.49
C GLU A 4 -18.35 -15.92 -7.09
N GLY A 5 -18.24 -14.97 -8.02
CA GLY A 5 -18.52 -13.56 -7.77
C GLY A 5 -17.43 -12.79 -6.99
N LEU A 6 -16.25 -13.38 -6.78
CA LEU A 6 -15.12 -12.64 -6.20
C LEU A 6 -14.42 -11.79 -7.28
N ASP A 7 -14.74 -10.49 -7.35
CA ASP A 7 -14.19 -9.60 -8.38
C ASP A 7 -12.79 -9.05 -8.05
N MET A 8 -12.52 -8.80 -6.77
CA MET A 8 -11.32 -8.08 -6.34
C MET A 8 -10.79 -8.56 -4.99
N VAL A 9 -9.48 -8.49 -4.80
CA VAL A 9 -8.81 -8.74 -3.52
C VAL A 9 -7.74 -7.70 -3.23
N GLN A 10 -7.50 -7.45 -1.95
CA GLN A 10 -6.41 -6.60 -1.48
C GLN A 10 -5.61 -7.32 -0.41
N PHE A 11 -4.29 -7.29 -0.55
CA PHE A 11 -3.38 -7.73 0.50
C PHE A 11 -3.05 -6.53 1.41
N GLY A 12 -3.41 -6.61 2.68
CA GLY A 12 -3.10 -5.59 3.69
C GLY A 12 -1.78 -5.91 4.41
N PRO A 13 -0.64 -5.32 4.02
CA PRO A 13 0.67 -5.68 4.58
C PRO A 13 0.79 -5.28 6.06
N CYS A 14 0.10 -4.21 6.49
CA CYS A 14 0.05 -3.80 7.88
C CYS A 14 -0.63 -4.87 8.76
N ASP A 15 -1.87 -5.22 8.45
CA ASP A 15 -2.64 -6.22 9.20
C ASP A 15 -1.97 -7.59 9.16
N PHE A 16 -1.45 -7.99 8.00
CA PHE A 16 -0.72 -9.25 7.87
C PHE A 16 0.53 -9.28 8.76
N SER A 17 1.28 -8.17 8.85
CA SER A 17 2.44 -8.09 9.73
C SER A 17 2.06 -8.21 11.21
N VAL A 18 0.95 -7.59 11.63
CA VAL A 18 0.43 -7.70 12.99
C VAL A 18 0.00 -9.14 13.30
N ASN A 19 -0.79 -9.75 12.42
CA ASN A 19 -1.32 -11.10 12.60
C ASN A 19 -0.25 -12.20 12.58
N THR A 20 0.92 -11.92 12.00
CA THR A 20 2.06 -12.85 11.96
C THR A 20 3.13 -12.57 13.01
N GLY A 21 2.84 -11.73 14.01
CA GLY A 21 3.77 -11.42 15.11
C GLY A 21 4.93 -10.51 14.72
N ARG A 22 4.83 -9.80 13.59
CA ARG A 22 5.84 -8.90 13.03
C ARG A 22 5.33 -7.46 12.96
N ALA A 23 4.66 -7.00 14.01
CA ALA A 23 4.08 -5.66 14.07
C ALA A 23 5.11 -4.58 13.68
N GLY A 24 4.72 -3.66 12.80
CA GLY A 24 5.59 -2.61 12.27
C GLY A 24 6.59 -3.05 11.19
N LYS A 25 6.52 -4.30 10.71
CA LYS A 25 7.41 -4.84 9.66
C LYS A 25 6.72 -5.01 8.30
N MET A 26 5.69 -4.23 8.01
CA MET A 26 4.93 -4.31 6.75
C MET A 26 5.77 -4.12 5.48
N HIS A 27 6.91 -3.42 5.60
CA HIS A 27 7.87 -3.20 4.51
C HIS A 27 9.03 -4.20 4.48
N SER A 28 9.00 -5.24 5.31
CA SER A 28 10.06 -6.25 5.28
C SER A 28 10.04 -7.03 3.95
N PRO A 29 11.20 -7.49 3.46
CA PRO A 29 11.28 -8.25 2.21
C PRO A 29 10.37 -9.49 2.20
N GLU A 30 10.20 -10.14 3.34
CA GLU A 30 9.32 -11.30 3.50
C GLU A 30 7.84 -10.96 3.21
N ILE A 31 7.33 -9.89 3.83
CA ILE A 31 5.93 -9.45 3.68
C ILE A 31 5.67 -8.94 2.27
N GLN A 32 6.63 -8.21 1.69
CA GLN A 32 6.56 -7.74 0.31
C GLN A 32 6.56 -8.90 -0.69
N ARG A 33 7.34 -9.97 -0.44
CA ARG A 33 7.31 -11.19 -1.24
C ARG A 33 5.93 -11.87 -1.17
N GLN A 34 5.35 -11.98 0.03
CA GLN A 34 4.02 -12.56 0.20
C GLN A 34 2.92 -11.74 -0.50
N GLN A 35 3.00 -10.41 -0.45
CA GLN A 35 2.12 -9.54 -1.21
C GLN A 35 2.19 -9.85 -2.72
N LYS A 36 3.40 -9.98 -3.27
CA LYS A 36 3.61 -10.30 -4.69
C LYS A 36 3.07 -11.69 -5.06
N ASP A 37 3.32 -12.70 -4.23
CA ASP A 37 2.79 -14.06 -4.41
C ASP A 37 1.24 -14.06 -4.50
N ILE A 38 0.58 -13.27 -3.64
CA ILE A 38 -0.89 -13.14 -3.62
C ILE A 38 -1.40 -12.39 -4.86
N ILE A 39 -0.72 -11.32 -5.28
CA ILE A 39 -1.05 -10.56 -6.50
C ILE A 39 -0.95 -11.47 -7.73
N GLU A 40 0.15 -12.20 -7.89
CA GLU A 40 0.32 -13.12 -9.02
C GLU A 40 -0.77 -14.19 -9.06
N LEU A 41 -1.11 -14.76 -7.90
CA LEU A 41 -2.14 -15.79 -7.82
C LEU A 41 -3.52 -15.22 -8.15
N ALA A 42 -3.83 -13.98 -7.75
CA ALA A 42 -5.09 -13.31 -8.06
C ALA A 42 -5.24 -13.11 -9.56
N LEU A 43 -4.20 -12.58 -10.20
CA LEU A 43 -4.14 -12.36 -11.64
C LEU A 43 -4.27 -13.68 -12.42
N LYS A 44 -3.55 -14.74 -12.02
CA LYS A 44 -3.67 -16.08 -12.61
C LYS A 44 -5.08 -16.66 -12.53
N LYS A 45 -5.89 -16.19 -11.58
CA LYS A 45 -7.27 -16.63 -11.36
C LYS A 45 -8.31 -15.66 -11.92
N GLY A 46 -7.89 -14.61 -12.62
CA GLY A 46 -8.80 -13.60 -13.20
C GLY A 46 -9.46 -12.69 -12.17
N VAL A 47 -8.94 -12.65 -10.93
CA VAL A 47 -9.43 -11.76 -9.87
C VAL A 47 -8.53 -10.53 -9.82
N HIS A 48 -9.14 -9.35 -9.74
CA HIS A 48 -8.38 -8.11 -9.74
C HIS A 48 -7.68 -7.87 -8.39
N PRO A 49 -6.35 -7.71 -8.35
CA PRO A 49 -5.68 -7.21 -7.15
C PRO A 49 -5.81 -5.69 -7.05
N ARG A 50 -5.94 -5.17 -5.83
CA ARG A 50 -5.76 -3.75 -5.48
C ARG A 50 -4.54 -3.58 -4.59
N VAL A 51 -3.72 -2.56 -4.88
CA VAL A 51 -2.50 -2.25 -4.13
C VAL A 51 -2.59 -0.85 -3.53
N GLU A 52 -2.19 -0.73 -2.27
CA GLU A 52 -2.06 0.56 -1.59
C GLU A 52 -0.63 1.08 -1.67
N LEU A 53 -0.50 2.36 -2.00
CA LEU A 53 0.75 3.06 -2.18
C LEU A 53 0.72 4.37 -1.39
N ASP A 54 1.88 4.81 -0.95
CA ASP A 54 2.14 6.16 -0.43
C ASP A 54 2.67 7.10 -1.52
N ASP A 55 3.21 6.56 -2.61
CA ASP A 55 3.78 7.27 -3.76
C ASP A 55 3.43 6.56 -5.07
N PHE A 56 3.06 7.32 -6.11
CA PHE A 56 2.69 6.78 -7.42
C PHE A 56 3.87 6.14 -8.15
N GLU A 57 5.12 6.55 -7.88
CA GLU A 57 6.30 5.98 -8.55
C GLU A 57 6.46 4.49 -8.24
N LYS A 58 6.05 4.06 -7.04
CA LYS A 58 6.04 2.66 -6.61
C LYS A 58 5.03 1.80 -7.40
N ALA A 59 4.10 2.41 -8.12
CA ALA A 59 3.12 1.68 -8.92
C ALA A 59 3.76 0.91 -10.09
N ARG A 60 4.94 1.33 -10.57
CA ARG A 60 5.58 0.76 -11.78
C ARG A 60 5.71 -0.76 -11.72
N GLU A 61 6.26 -1.28 -10.63
CA GLU A 61 6.44 -2.73 -10.45
C GLU A 61 5.09 -3.46 -10.50
N PHE A 62 4.07 -2.95 -9.82
CA PHE A 62 2.76 -3.58 -9.80
C PHE A 62 2.02 -3.48 -11.15
N ILE A 63 2.24 -2.40 -11.90
CA ILE A 63 1.70 -2.24 -13.26
C ILE A 63 2.30 -3.31 -14.19
N GLU A 64 3.62 -3.53 -14.09
CA GLU A 64 4.34 -4.57 -14.85
C GLU A 64 3.83 -5.98 -14.50
N MET A 65 3.47 -6.23 -13.24
CA MET A 65 2.81 -7.47 -12.82
C MET A 65 1.39 -7.63 -13.40
N GLY A 66 0.73 -6.54 -13.79
CA GLY A 66 -0.64 -6.57 -14.33
C GLY A 66 -1.71 -5.91 -13.45
N VAL A 67 -1.33 -5.28 -12.33
CA VAL A 67 -2.26 -4.57 -11.44
C VAL A 67 -2.83 -3.33 -12.15
N ARG A 68 -4.12 -3.04 -11.91
CA ARG A 68 -4.83 -1.86 -12.45
C ARG A 68 -5.58 -1.05 -11.39
N HIS A 69 -5.85 -1.61 -10.22
CA HIS A 69 -6.57 -0.94 -9.13
C HIS A 69 -5.60 -0.52 -8.04
N PHE A 70 -5.64 0.76 -7.67
CA PHE A 70 -4.71 1.33 -6.70
C PHE A 70 -5.44 2.21 -5.67
N CYS A 71 -4.92 2.23 -4.45
CA CYS A 71 -5.10 3.31 -3.49
C CYS A 71 -3.83 4.13 -3.45
N ILE A 72 -3.95 5.45 -3.34
CA ILE A 72 -2.81 6.30 -3.02
C ILE A 72 -3.12 7.13 -1.78
N GLY A 73 -2.35 6.90 -0.72
CA GLY A 73 -2.52 7.54 0.59
C GLY A 73 -3.88 7.32 1.24
N TRP A 74 -4.11 8.08 2.31
CA TRP A 74 -5.41 8.28 2.94
C TRP A 74 -5.46 9.69 3.54
N ASP A 75 -6.67 10.22 3.66
CA ASP A 75 -6.98 11.60 4.05
C ASP A 75 -6.22 12.10 5.27
N LEU A 76 -6.24 11.37 6.37
CA LEU A 76 -5.58 11.76 7.62
C LEU A 76 -4.07 11.91 7.44
N MET A 77 -3.44 10.99 6.70
CA MET A 77 -2.00 11.07 6.44
C MET A 77 -1.69 12.22 5.49
N THR A 78 -2.49 12.44 4.46
CA THR A 78 -2.32 13.56 3.53
C THR A 78 -2.44 14.91 4.25
N ILE A 79 -3.48 15.08 5.07
CA ILE A 79 -3.69 16.30 5.87
C ILE A 79 -2.55 16.47 6.87
N TYR A 80 -2.19 15.42 7.60
CA TYR A 80 -1.08 15.45 8.56
C TYR A 80 0.24 15.86 7.91
N GLN A 81 0.60 15.26 6.77
CA GLN A 81 1.83 15.58 6.04
C GLN A 81 1.83 17.03 5.53
N TRP A 82 0.69 17.51 5.03
CA TRP A 82 0.55 18.90 4.59
C TRP A 82 0.74 19.87 5.76
N CYS A 83 0.00 19.66 6.87
CA CYS A 83 0.10 20.49 8.07
C CYS A 83 1.52 20.50 8.62
N ARG A 84 2.17 19.33 8.72
CA ARG A 84 3.54 19.22 9.21
C ARG A 84 4.52 19.99 8.32
N LYS A 85 4.48 19.78 7.00
CA LYS A 85 5.37 20.47 6.04
C LYS A 85 5.25 21.99 6.14
N HIS A 86 4.02 22.51 6.15
CA HIS A 86 3.79 23.95 6.17
C HIS A 86 4.03 24.57 7.56
N GLY A 87 3.67 23.86 8.63
CA GLY A 87 3.94 24.28 10.00
C GLY A 87 5.44 24.37 10.29
N GLU A 88 6.21 23.34 9.97
CA GLU A 88 7.68 23.37 10.09
C GLU A 88 8.31 24.48 9.24
N GLY A 89 7.76 24.74 8.06
CA GLY A 89 8.19 25.84 7.20
C GLY A 89 8.00 27.20 7.85
N LEU A 90 6.82 27.45 8.43
CA LEU A 90 6.53 28.69 9.15
C LEU A 90 7.39 28.86 10.40
N HIS A 91 7.54 27.80 11.21
CA HIS A 91 8.36 27.80 12.41
C HIS A 91 9.81 28.24 12.11
N ARG A 92 10.43 27.64 11.07
CA ARG A 92 11.77 28.03 10.61
C ARG A 92 11.87 29.48 10.15
N LEU A 93 10.84 30.04 9.52
CA LEU A 93 10.84 31.44 9.06
C LEU A 93 10.66 32.44 10.20
N LEU A 94 9.96 32.05 11.26
CA LEU A 94 9.78 32.86 12.46
C LEU A 94 11.04 32.89 13.34
N GLY A 95 12.02 32.02 13.07
CA GLY A 95 13.25 31.92 13.86
C GLY A 95 13.02 31.24 15.21
N GLU A 96 11.94 30.47 15.33
CA GLU A 96 11.65 29.58 16.46
C GLU A 96 12.15 28.16 16.19
#